data_AF-A0A7X9XK17-F1
#
_entry.id   AF-A0A7X9XK17-F1
#
_cell.length_a   1.000
_cell.length_b   1.000
_cell.length_c   1.000
_cell.angle_alpha   90.00
_cell.angle_beta   90.00
_cell.angle_gamma   90.00
#
_symmetry.space_group_name_H-M   'P 1'
#
loop_
_entity.id
_entity.type
_entity.pdbx_description
1 polymer ?
#
loop_
_entity_poly.entity_id
_entity_poly.type
_entity_poly.pdbx_seq_one_letter_code
_entity_poly.pdbx_strand_id
1 'polypeptide(L)'
;MEHGNLSVLVGVADALVYDKMIPAKEEQELLINLFDNMPLDRLYENRGCFDPREAFLAALSQWDKNVTKEYITKYLNDSDRDLRMYAEAALKGKCLKKE
;
A
#
# COMPACT_ATOMS: atom_id res chain seq x y z
N MET A 1 -16.94 4.37 16.36
CA MET A 1 -16.83 3.54 15.13
C MET A 1 -15.79 4.06 14.14
N GLU A 2 -14.98 5.07 14.49
CA GLU A 2 -14.18 5.76 13.48
C GLU A 2 -12.84 5.08 13.12
N HIS A 3 -12.38 4.11 13.90
CA HIS A 3 -11.14 3.35 13.62
C HIS A 3 -11.36 2.05 12.83
N GLY A 4 -12.60 1.61 12.65
CA GLY A 4 -12.91 0.29 12.07
C GLY A 4 -12.40 0.13 10.63
N ASN A 5 -12.49 1.19 9.82
CA ASN A 5 -12.07 1.16 8.42
C ASN A 5 -10.54 1.04 8.30
N LEU A 6 -9.78 1.73 9.15
CA LEU A 6 -8.32 1.72 9.10
C LEU A 6 -7.76 0.34 9.48
N SER A 7 -8.28 -0.27 10.57
CA SER A 7 -7.86 -1.61 10.99
C SER A 7 -8.15 -2.68 9.94
N VAL A 8 -9.27 -2.55 9.21
CA VAL A 8 -9.60 -3.48 8.12
C VAL A 8 -8.61 -3.32 6.97
N LEU A 9 -8.27 -2.10 6.60
CA LEU A 9 -7.34 -1.83 5.49
C LEU A 9 -5.91 -2.27 5.79
N VAL A 10 -5.44 -2.09 7.02
CA VAL A 10 -4.16 -2.67 7.47
C VAL A 10 -4.19 -4.18 7.34
N GLY A 11 -5.23 -4.84 7.86
CA GLY A 11 -5.36 -6.30 7.75
C GLY A 11 -5.42 -6.80 6.30
N VAL A 12 -6.13 -6.09 5.42
CA VAL A 12 -6.19 -6.40 3.99
C VAL A 12 -4.81 -6.22 3.34
N ALA A 13 -4.13 -5.10 3.56
CA ALA A 13 -2.83 -4.83 2.97
C ALA A 13 -1.77 -5.84 3.44
N ASP A 14 -1.78 -6.17 4.74
CA ASP A 14 -0.88 -7.17 5.29
C ASP A 14 -1.13 -8.56 4.68
N ALA A 15 -2.40 -8.98 4.55
CA ALA A 15 -2.73 -10.25 3.90
C ALA A 15 -2.21 -10.31 2.46
N LEU A 16 -2.36 -9.23 1.69
CA LEU A 16 -1.83 -9.15 0.31
C LEU A 16 -0.32 -9.37 0.26
N VAL A 17 0.43 -8.83 1.24
CA VAL A 17 1.90 -8.96 1.32
C VAL A 17 2.32 -10.35 1.82
N TYR A 18 1.78 -10.81 2.95
CA TYR A 18 2.19 -12.05 3.60
C TYR A 18 1.89 -13.26 2.74
N ASP A 19 0.68 -13.34 2.19
CA ASP A 19 0.24 -14.45 1.35
C ASP A 19 0.71 -14.30 -0.11
N LYS A 20 1.42 -13.18 -0.42
CA LYS A 20 1.89 -12.84 -1.77
C LYS A 20 0.77 -12.93 -2.81
N MET A 21 -0.41 -12.43 -2.44
CA MET A 21 -1.56 -12.47 -3.33
C MET A 21 -1.30 -11.60 -4.56
N ILE A 22 -1.61 -12.16 -5.73
CA ILE A 22 -1.61 -11.44 -7.00
C ILE A 22 -3.05 -11.50 -7.52
N PRO A 23 -3.88 -10.47 -7.24
CA PRO A 23 -5.27 -10.41 -7.68
C PRO A 23 -5.39 -10.34 -9.21
N ALA A 24 -6.60 -10.57 -9.73
CA ALA A 24 -6.89 -10.30 -11.14
C ALA A 24 -6.72 -8.81 -11.46
N LYS A 25 -6.48 -8.48 -12.73
CA LYS A 25 -6.18 -7.10 -13.15
C LYS A 25 -7.24 -6.10 -12.69
N GLU A 26 -8.52 -6.47 -12.84
CA GLU A 26 -9.66 -5.65 -12.46
C GLU A 26 -9.70 -5.41 -10.94
N GLU A 27 -9.32 -6.42 -10.14
CA GLU A 27 -9.22 -6.31 -8.69
C GLU A 27 -8.05 -5.42 -8.27
N GLN A 28 -6.92 -5.48 -8.99
CA GLN A 28 -5.78 -4.60 -8.75
C GLN A 28 -6.17 -3.13 -8.97
N GLU A 29 -6.88 -2.82 -10.07
CA GLU A 29 -7.38 -1.47 -10.38
C GLU A 29 -8.35 -0.97 -9.31
N LEU A 30 -9.27 -1.83 -8.84
CA LEU A 30 -10.20 -1.50 -7.75
C LEU A 30 -9.48 -1.20 -6.44
N LEU A 31 -8.48 -2.00 -6.06
CA LEU A 31 -7.72 -1.81 -4.83
C LEU A 31 -6.87 -0.53 -4.90
N ILE A 32 -6.24 -0.24 -6.04
CA ILE A 32 -5.53 1.03 -6.26
C ILE A 32 -6.48 2.20 -6.07
N ASN A 33 -7.65 2.17 -6.70
CA ASN A 33 -8.64 3.24 -6.59
C ASN A 33 -9.14 3.44 -5.15
N LEU A 34 -9.32 2.34 -4.40
CA LEU A 34 -9.68 2.39 -2.98
C LEU A 34 -8.62 3.12 -2.15
N PHE A 35 -7.34 2.79 -2.35
CA PHE A 35 -6.23 3.40 -1.62
C PHE A 35 -5.97 4.86 -2.03
N ASP A 36 -6.23 5.22 -3.29
CA ASP A 36 -6.03 6.57 -3.81
C ASP A 36 -7.08 7.56 -3.27
N ASN A 37 -8.30 7.09 -3.02
CA ASN A 37 -9.42 7.91 -2.55
C ASN A 37 -9.68 7.77 -1.04
N MET A 38 -8.78 7.11 -0.31
CA MET A 38 -8.97 6.89 1.11
C MET A 38 -8.87 8.22 1.88
N PRO A 39 -9.79 8.52 2.82
CA PRO A 39 -9.64 9.63 3.74
C PRO A 39 -8.55 9.29 4.77
N LEU A 40 -7.32 9.71 4.47
CA LEU A 40 -6.09 9.41 5.24
C LEU A 40 -5.85 10.42 6.38
N ASP A 41 -6.82 11.32 6.61
CA ASP A 41 -6.83 12.38 7.61
C ASP A 41 -6.66 11.90 9.06
N ARG A 42 -6.66 10.58 9.31
CA ARG A 42 -6.45 9.97 10.64
C ARG A 42 -5.18 9.14 10.81
N LEU A 43 -4.34 9.00 9.78
CA LEU A 43 -3.12 8.17 9.88
C LEU A 43 -2.09 8.76 10.86
N TYR A 44 -2.04 10.09 10.97
CA TYR A 44 -1.03 10.79 11.76
C TYR A 44 -1.34 10.87 13.27
N GLU A 45 -2.56 10.53 13.70
CA GLU A 45 -2.97 10.61 15.10
C GLU A 45 -2.58 9.35 15.91
N ASN A 46 -2.40 8.21 15.26
CA ASN A 46 -2.02 6.95 15.91
C ASN A 46 -0.57 6.57 15.57
N ARG A 47 0.40 7.16 16.29
CA ARG A 47 1.83 6.82 16.21
C ARG A 47 2.20 5.36 16.57
N GLY A 48 1.22 4.46 16.71
CA GLY A 48 1.41 3.03 16.97
C GLY A 48 0.74 2.10 15.95
N CYS A 49 -0.01 2.63 14.96
CA CYS A 49 -0.58 1.82 13.89
C CYS A 49 0.21 2.00 12.60
N PHE A 50 0.44 0.89 11.92
CA PHE A 50 1.14 0.83 10.65
C PHE A 50 0.33 1.54 9.55
N ASP A 51 1.00 2.33 8.71
CA ASP A 51 0.36 2.97 7.56
C ASP A 51 0.01 1.90 6.52
N PRO A 52 -1.28 1.65 6.22
CA PRO A 52 -1.66 0.59 5.29
C PRO A 52 -1.07 0.79 3.88
N ARG A 53 -0.68 2.02 3.52
CA ARG A 53 -0.03 2.31 2.23
C ARG A 53 1.36 1.69 2.14
N GLU A 54 2.08 1.54 3.25
CA GLU A 54 3.39 0.88 3.25
C GLU A 54 3.27 -0.60 2.83
N ALA A 55 2.38 -1.38 3.46
CA ALA A 55 2.13 -2.77 3.07
C ALA A 55 1.53 -2.85 1.67
N PHE A 56 0.61 -1.94 1.32
CA PHE A 56 0.03 -1.94 -0.01
C PHE A 56 1.12 -1.73 -1.08
N LEU A 57 2.01 -0.74 -0.93
CA LEU A 57 3.16 -0.54 -1.81
C LEU A 57 4.06 -1.79 -1.87
N ALA A 58 4.30 -2.46 -0.74
CA ALA A 58 5.04 -3.72 -0.71
C ALA A 58 4.35 -4.82 -1.54
N ALA A 59 3.03 -4.92 -1.50
CA ALA A 59 2.26 -5.88 -2.30
C ALA A 59 2.37 -5.57 -3.81
N LEU A 60 2.25 -4.29 -4.19
CA LEU A 60 2.32 -3.86 -5.59
C LEU A 60 3.62 -4.24 -6.30
N SER A 61 4.70 -4.49 -5.54
CA SER A 61 5.97 -4.98 -6.09
C SER A 61 5.87 -6.32 -6.83
N GLN A 62 4.82 -7.10 -6.56
CA GLN A 62 4.57 -8.42 -7.13
C GLN A 62 3.48 -8.41 -8.22
N TRP A 63 2.82 -7.28 -8.43
CA TRP A 63 1.66 -7.15 -9.32
C TRP A 63 2.05 -6.67 -10.73
N ASP A 64 1.07 -6.53 -11.63
CA ASP A 64 1.33 -6.09 -13.00
C ASP A 64 1.81 -4.62 -13.00
N LYS A 65 3.06 -4.41 -13.45
CA LYS A 65 3.69 -3.09 -13.51
C LYS A 65 2.92 -2.11 -14.41
N ASN A 66 2.20 -2.59 -15.43
CA ASN A 66 1.40 -1.71 -16.28
C ASN A 66 0.20 -1.12 -15.53
N VAL A 67 -0.26 -1.79 -14.48
CA VAL A 67 -1.38 -1.37 -13.63
C VAL A 67 -0.86 -0.53 -12.46
N THR A 68 0.20 -0.97 -11.80
CA THR A 68 0.62 -0.39 -10.51
C THR A 68 1.56 0.81 -10.64
N LYS A 69 2.24 0.98 -11.78
CA LYS A 69 3.33 1.97 -11.93
C LYS A 69 2.90 3.39 -11.61
N GLU A 70 1.75 3.84 -12.12
CA GLU A 70 1.29 5.21 -11.89
C GLU A 70 1.08 5.48 -10.39
N TYR A 71 0.37 4.58 -9.71
CA TYR A 71 0.16 4.68 -8.28
C TYR A 71 1.48 4.69 -7.49
N ILE A 72 2.40 3.76 -7.77
CA ILE A 72 3.69 3.70 -7.06
C ILE A 72 4.48 5.00 -7.25
N THR A 73 4.47 5.58 -8.46
CA THR A 73 5.26 6.79 -8.75
C THR A 73 4.82 8.03 -7.96
N LYS A 74 3.56 8.08 -7.47
CA LYS A 74 3.07 9.18 -6.60
C LYS A 74 3.90 9.31 -5.32
N TYR A 75 4.43 8.19 -4.83
CA TYR A 75 5.10 8.11 -3.53
C TYR A 75 6.63 8.26 -3.60
N LEU A 76 7.22 8.35 -4.80
CA LEU A 76 8.68 8.45 -4.96
C LEU A 76 9.28 9.71 -4.31
N ASN A 77 8.49 10.79 -4.26
CA ASN A 77 8.89 12.07 -3.67
C ASN A 77 8.02 12.44 -2.46
N ASP A 78 7.34 11.45 -1.84
CA ASP A 78 6.51 11.70 -0.65
C ASP A 78 7.36 12.31 0.47
N SER A 79 6.78 13.11 1.35
CA SER A 79 7.48 13.62 2.54
C SER A 79 7.80 12.51 3.55
N ASP A 80 6.97 11.46 3.59
CA ASP A 80 7.16 10.30 4.44
C ASP A 80 8.30 9.41 3.90
N ARG A 81 9.29 9.14 4.77
CA ARG A 81 10.46 8.36 4.40
C ARG A 81 10.12 6.90 4.10
N ASP A 82 9.21 6.30 4.87
CA ASP A 82 8.89 4.89 4.72
C ASP A 82 8.11 4.70 3.41
N LEU A 83 7.13 5.57 3.12
CA LEU A 83 6.41 5.52 1.83
C LEU A 83 7.34 5.64 0.62
N ARG A 84 8.31 6.58 0.64
CA ARG A 84 9.32 6.67 -0.43
C ARG A 84 10.12 5.37 -0.58
N MET A 85 10.59 4.81 0.54
CA MET A 85 11.39 3.58 0.55
C MET A 85 10.61 2.40 -0.04
N TYR A 86 9.35 2.22 0.36
CA TYR A 86 8.49 1.16 -0.17
C TYR A 86 8.18 1.36 -1.66
N ALA A 87 7.94 2.60 -2.10
CA ALA A 87 7.69 2.90 -3.51
C ALA A 87 8.90 2.60 -4.40
N GLU A 88 10.10 3.01 -3.98
CA GLU A 88 11.33 2.69 -4.70
C GLU A 88 11.58 1.19 -4.80
N ALA A 89 11.33 0.45 -3.72
CA ALA A 89 11.47 -1.00 -3.71
C ALA A 89 10.44 -1.67 -4.64
N ALA A 90 9.19 -1.20 -4.60
CA ALA A 90 8.11 -1.72 -5.43
C ALA A 90 8.39 -1.56 -6.93
N LEU A 91 8.90 -0.39 -7.36
CA LEU A 91 9.29 -0.17 -8.76
C LEU A 91 10.42 -1.12 -9.22
N LYS A 92 11.33 -1.45 -8.31
CA LYS A 92 12.41 -2.42 -8.53
C LYS A 92 11.92 -3.87 -8.47
N GLY A 93 10.63 -4.12 -8.21
CA GLY A 93 10.06 -5.46 -8.03
C GLY A 93 10.51 -6.14 -6.75
N LYS A 94 10.91 -5.38 -5.73
CA LYS A 94 11.37 -5.89 -4.44
C LYS A 94 10.26 -5.71 -3.41
N CYS A 95 9.70 -6.82 -2.96
CA CYS A 95 8.77 -6.84 -1.83
C CYS A 95 9.54 -6.66 -0.52
N LEU A 96 9.35 -5.52 0.15
CA LEU A 96 9.88 -5.31 1.49
C LEU A 96 8.91 -5.92 2.50
N LYS A 97 9.45 -6.65 3.48
CA LYS A 97 8.71 -7.12 4.64
C LYS A 97 9.21 -6.34 5.84
N LYS A 98 8.30 -5.78 6.63
CA LYS A 98 8.66 -5.27 7.96
C LYS A 98 8.72 -6.51 8.87
N GLU A 99 9.89 -6.75 9.45
CA GLU A 99 10.14 -7.81 10.45
C GLU A 99 9.49 -7.49 11.80
#